data_AF-A0AAD6AE42-F1
#
_entry.id   AF-A0AAD6AE42-F1
#
_cell.length_a   1.000
_cell.length_b   1.000
_cell.length_c   1.000
_cell.angle_alpha   90.00
_cell.angle_beta   90.00
_cell.angle_gamma   90.00
#
_symmetry.space_group_name_H-M   'P 1'
#
loop_
_entity.id
_entity.type
_entity.pdbx_description
1 polymer ?
#
loop_
_entity_poly.entity_id
_entity_poly.type
_entity_poly.pdbx_seq_one_letter_code
_entity_poly.pdbx_strand_id
1 'polypeptide(L)'
;MLRFLPLKVGRLYRCLKLLLVVGLFVILLMNTHSLFASFQKNELTDRRFINLNKCPACFGTSWCRKFMNGQVSFETWGRLRFLDVFNVKNVYFAQYGEPREGTRRVVLKRLGSNQELAEIDQKICKRATGRPRCDLIQAMYKTEFARINGDVRLLTPEVVEGWSDLVHCPSQRLLDRVVRRYAETKDSGSFLLKNLKDTERMQLLMTLAFNPEPLVLQ
;
A
#
# COMPACT_ATOMS: atom_id res chain seq x y z
N MET A 1 -45.76 48.89 25.41
CA MET A 1 -45.74 47.67 24.57
C MET A 1 -44.54 47.82 23.65
N LEU A 2 -43.43 47.07 23.66
CA LEU A 2 -43.15 45.64 23.80
C LEU A 2 -41.75 45.47 24.45
N ARG A 3 -41.60 44.55 25.41
CA ARG A 3 -40.28 44.07 25.91
C ARG A 3 -39.89 42.82 25.11
N PHE A 4 -38.84 42.89 24.28
CA PHE A 4 -38.27 41.72 23.63
C PHE A 4 -37.24 41.05 24.55
N LEU A 5 -37.53 39.79 24.94
CA LEU A 5 -36.67 38.93 25.76
C LEU A 5 -35.37 38.52 25.03
N PRO A 6 -34.16 38.77 25.58
CA PRO A 6 -32.92 38.18 25.05
C PRO A 6 -32.60 36.79 25.67
N LEU A 7 -33.47 36.25 26.51
CA LEU A 7 -33.19 35.06 27.32
C LEU A 7 -33.17 33.72 26.55
N LYS A 8 -33.59 33.68 25.28
CA LYS A 8 -33.73 32.41 24.52
C LYS A 8 -32.45 31.98 23.80
N VAL A 9 -31.62 32.91 23.31
CA VAL A 9 -30.43 32.59 22.50
C VAL A 9 -29.35 31.88 23.33
N GLY A 10 -29.10 32.35 24.55
CA GLY A 10 -28.10 31.74 25.45
C GLY A 10 -28.49 30.36 26.01
N ARG A 11 -29.78 30.01 26.04
CA ARG A 11 -30.24 28.65 26.38
C ARG A 11 -30.12 27.72 25.18
N LEU A 12 -30.45 28.19 23.97
CA LEU A 12 -30.32 27.41 22.74
C LEU A 12 -28.85 27.02 22.49
N TYR A 13 -27.93 27.98 22.66
CA TYR A 13 -26.49 27.74 22.53
C TYR A 13 -25.96 26.73 23.55
N ARG A 14 -26.42 26.79 24.80
CA ARG A 14 -26.06 25.81 25.84
C ARG A 14 -26.62 24.42 25.53
N CYS A 15 -27.86 24.34 25.05
CA CYS A 15 -28.48 23.08 24.66
C CYS A 15 -27.77 22.45 23.46
N LEU A 16 -27.41 23.26 22.45
CA LEU A 16 -26.62 22.82 21.31
C LEU A 16 -25.23 22.30 21.74
N LYS A 17 -24.52 23.01 22.63
CA LYS A 17 -23.25 22.52 23.19
C LYS A 17 -23.42 21.18 23.91
N LEU A 18 -24.48 21.04 24.70
CA LEU A 18 -24.76 19.81 25.44
C LEU A 18 -25.05 18.65 24.48
N LEU A 19 -25.86 18.89 23.43
CA LEU A 19 -26.12 17.89 22.39
C LEU A 19 -24.85 17.51 21.62
N LEU A 20 -23.95 18.45 21.36
CA LEU A 20 -22.66 18.20 20.72
C LEU A 20 -21.75 17.35 21.62
N VAL A 21 -21.68 17.66 22.91
CA VAL A 21 -20.89 16.90 23.90
C VAL A 21 -21.46 15.49 24.09
N VAL A 22 -22.79 15.36 24.21
CA VAL A 22 -23.46 14.06 24.29
C VAL A 22 -23.25 13.27 23.01
N GLY A 23 -23.35 13.91 21.83
CA GLY A 23 -23.07 13.28 20.55
C GLY A 23 -21.63 12.78 20.44
N LEU A 24 -20.64 13.61 20.82
CA LEU A 24 -19.23 13.22 20.89
C LEU A 24 -19.00 12.07 21.86
N PHE A 25 -19.67 12.09 23.02
CA PHE A 25 -19.56 11.05 24.03
C PHE A 25 -20.16 9.72 23.55
N VAL A 26 -21.31 9.75 22.89
CA VAL A 26 -21.93 8.57 22.27
C VAL A 26 -21.03 8.02 21.16
N ILE A 27 -20.47 8.88 20.30
CA ILE A 27 -19.52 8.47 19.26
C ILE A 27 -18.28 7.83 19.87
N LEU A 28 -17.71 8.42 20.94
CA LEU A 28 -16.58 7.86 21.67
C LEU A 28 -16.93 6.48 22.25
N LEU A 29 -18.06 6.36 22.94
CA LEU A 29 -18.53 5.10 23.52
C LEU A 29 -18.73 4.01 22.47
N MET A 30 -19.38 4.32 21.34
CA MET A 30 -19.58 3.36 20.25
C MET A 30 -18.25 2.94 19.61
N ASN A 31 -17.24 3.81 19.61
CA ASN A 31 -15.93 3.52 19.04
C ASN A 31 -14.90 3.03 20.07
N THR A 32 -15.25 2.89 21.36
CA THR A 32 -14.30 2.45 22.41
C THR A 32 -13.58 1.16 22.03
N HIS A 33 -14.31 0.15 21.54
CA HIS A 33 -13.71 -1.11 21.11
C HIS A 33 -12.72 -0.92 19.94
N SER A 34 -13.07 -0.08 18.96
CA SER A 34 -12.20 0.27 17.83
C SER A 34 -10.94 1.03 18.27
N LEU A 35 -11.10 1.96 19.20
CA LEU A 35 -10.01 2.78 19.76
C LEU A 35 -9.04 1.92 20.57
N PHE A 36 -9.55 1.08 21.49
CA PHE A 36 -8.73 0.17 22.28
C PHE A 36 -8.02 -0.87 21.40
N ALA A 37 -8.73 -1.47 20.44
CA ALA A 37 -8.12 -2.41 19.49
C ALA A 37 -7.00 -1.77 18.67
N SER A 38 -7.19 -0.52 18.22
CA SER A 38 -6.19 0.24 17.45
C SER A 38 -4.88 0.50 18.22
N PHE A 39 -4.94 0.64 19.54
CA PHE A 39 -3.74 0.82 20.36
C PHE A 39 -3.09 -0.48 20.80
N GLN A 40 -3.87 -1.55 20.94
CA GLN A 40 -3.37 -2.86 21.37
C GLN A 40 -2.77 -3.68 20.23
N LYS A 41 -3.35 -3.60 19.02
CA LYS A 41 -2.91 -4.38 17.86
C LYS A 41 -2.03 -3.54 16.93
N ASN A 42 -0.88 -4.10 16.55
CA ASN A 42 -0.08 -3.52 15.49
C ASN A 42 -0.64 -3.96 14.12
N GLU A 43 -1.44 -3.12 13.46
CA GLU A 43 -2.02 -3.46 12.15
C GLU A 43 -0.97 -3.73 11.06
N LEU A 44 0.27 -3.26 11.23
CA LEU A 44 1.35 -3.57 10.29
C LEU A 44 1.76 -5.05 10.27
N THR A 45 1.42 -5.83 11.29
CA THR A 45 1.64 -7.28 11.29
C THR A 45 0.54 -8.03 10.52
N ASP A 46 -0.57 -7.36 10.19
CA ASP A 46 -1.68 -7.97 9.47
C ASP A 46 -1.39 -8.07 7.98
N ARG A 47 -1.41 -9.30 7.45
CA ARG A 47 -1.17 -9.59 6.02
C ARG A 47 -2.15 -8.87 5.11
N ARG A 48 -3.39 -8.63 5.55
CA ARG A 48 -4.39 -7.89 4.78
C ARG A 48 -4.06 -6.41 4.71
N PHE A 49 -3.52 -5.86 5.80
CA PHE A 49 -3.15 -4.45 5.84
C PHE A 49 -2.00 -4.13 4.89
N ILE A 50 -0.98 -5.00 4.82
CA ILE A 50 0.16 -4.83 3.90
C ILE A 50 -0.10 -5.42 2.50
N ASN A 51 -1.33 -5.87 2.20
CA ASN A 51 -1.73 -6.51 0.93
C ASN A 51 -0.90 -7.76 0.55
N LEU A 52 -0.29 -8.44 1.51
CA LEU A 52 0.50 -9.66 1.26
C LEU A 52 -0.36 -10.85 0.81
N ASN A 53 -1.66 -10.79 1.11
CA ASN A 53 -2.64 -11.78 0.66
C ASN A 53 -2.94 -11.72 -0.84
N LYS A 54 -2.38 -10.75 -1.58
CA LYS A 54 -2.57 -10.63 -3.04
C LYS A 54 -1.37 -11.14 -3.83
N CYS A 55 -0.26 -11.51 -3.19
CA CYS A 55 0.92 -11.99 -3.92
C CYS A 55 0.59 -13.22 -4.79
N PRO A 56 1.08 -13.29 -6.04
CA PRO A 56 2.17 -12.48 -6.60
C PRO A 56 1.77 -11.10 -7.17
N ALA A 57 0.50 -10.67 -7.09
CA ALA A 57 0.05 -9.32 -7.42
C ALA A 57 0.42 -8.30 -6.30
N CYS A 58 1.70 -8.21 -5.93
CA CYS A 58 2.21 -7.34 -4.89
C CYS A 58 3.54 -6.68 -5.29
N PHE A 59 3.99 -5.67 -4.55
CA PHE A 59 5.17 -4.86 -4.88
C PHE A 59 6.37 -5.19 -3.96
N GLY A 60 6.95 -6.38 -4.16
CA GLY A 60 8.09 -6.85 -3.37
C GLY A 60 7.72 -7.54 -2.05
N THR A 61 8.71 -8.20 -1.42
CA THR A 61 8.56 -8.99 -0.19
C THR A 61 9.69 -8.86 0.83
N SER A 62 10.76 -8.12 0.52
CA SER A 62 11.98 -7.99 1.32
C SER A 62 11.71 -7.48 2.74
N TRP A 63 10.77 -6.55 2.89
CA TRP A 63 10.35 -5.98 4.18
C TRP A 63 9.26 -6.78 4.90
N CYS A 64 8.62 -7.76 4.26
CA CYS A 64 7.50 -8.49 4.85
C CYS A 64 7.88 -9.17 6.16
N ARG A 65 9.07 -9.74 6.25
CA ARG A 65 9.53 -10.38 7.50
C ARG A 65 9.65 -9.37 8.64
N LYS A 66 10.10 -8.14 8.36
CA LYS A 66 10.22 -7.07 9.37
C LYS A 66 8.85 -6.65 9.89
N PHE A 67 7.86 -6.53 9.00
CA PHE A 67 6.47 -6.27 9.37
C PHE A 67 5.85 -7.41 10.19
N MET A 68 5.95 -8.66 9.72
CA MET A 68 5.36 -9.82 10.39
C MET A 68 5.96 -10.08 11.78
N ASN A 69 7.25 -9.77 11.97
CA ASN A 69 7.93 -9.90 13.25
C ASN A 69 7.61 -8.74 14.22
N GLY A 70 6.78 -7.78 13.82
CA GLY A 70 6.43 -6.62 14.66
C GLY A 70 7.57 -5.61 14.85
N GLN A 71 8.60 -5.65 13.99
CA GLN A 71 9.74 -4.72 14.08
C GLN A 71 9.38 -3.30 13.65
N VAL A 72 8.27 -3.14 12.91
CA VAL A 72 7.74 -1.83 12.50
C VAL A 72 6.38 -1.63 13.16
N SER A 73 6.18 -0.51 13.85
CA SER A 73 4.91 -0.16 14.50
C SER A 73 4.54 1.30 14.26
N PHE A 74 3.25 1.63 14.19
CA PHE A 74 2.83 3.03 14.01
C PHE A 74 3.18 3.91 15.21
N GLU A 75 3.50 5.16 14.93
CA GLU A 75 3.71 6.20 15.95
C GLU A 75 2.37 6.75 16.43
N THR A 76 2.18 6.83 17.75
CA THR A 76 1.05 7.46 18.48
C THR A 76 -0.26 7.60 17.69
N TRP A 77 -0.47 8.73 17.00
CA TRP A 77 -1.70 9.05 16.26
C TRP A 77 -1.91 8.19 15.02
N GLY A 78 -0.84 7.71 14.38
CA GLY A 78 -0.92 6.79 13.24
C GLY A 78 -1.47 5.40 13.61
N ARG A 79 -1.62 5.09 14.90
CA ARG A 79 -2.32 3.88 15.36
C ARG A 79 -3.84 4.02 15.21
N LEU A 80 -4.37 5.24 15.27
CA LEU A 80 -5.81 5.51 15.20
C LEU A 80 -6.33 5.34 13.78
N ARG A 81 -6.87 4.17 13.48
CA ARG A 81 -7.32 3.82 12.12
C ARG A 81 -8.46 4.71 11.59
N PHE A 82 -9.30 5.29 12.44
CA PHE A 82 -10.35 6.20 11.96
C PHE A 82 -9.77 7.47 11.30
N LEU A 83 -8.53 7.86 11.62
CA LEU A 83 -7.85 9.00 10.98
C LEU A 83 -7.37 8.68 9.55
N ASP A 84 -7.40 7.41 9.13
CA ASP A 84 -7.01 7.02 7.77
C ASP A 84 -7.91 7.62 6.69
N VAL A 85 -9.15 7.99 7.04
CA VAL A 85 -10.08 8.65 6.11
C VAL A 85 -9.48 9.96 5.58
N PHE A 86 -8.68 10.65 6.39
CA PHE A 86 -7.96 11.86 6.00
C PHE A 86 -6.62 11.55 5.31
N ASN A 87 -6.17 10.30 5.34
CA ASN A 87 -4.92 9.83 4.76
C ASN A 87 -5.09 9.32 3.33
N VAL A 88 -5.58 10.19 2.44
CA VAL A 88 -5.88 9.84 1.03
C VAL A 88 -4.64 9.27 0.32
N LYS A 89 -3.45 9.78 0.65
CA LYS A 89 -2.16 9.36 0.07
C LYS A 89 -1.51 8.17 0.78
N ASN A 90 -2.15 7.60 1.81
CA ASN A 90 -1.66 6.42 2.52
C ASN A 90 -0.21 6.58 3.05
N VAL A 91 0.09 7.70 3.70
CA VAL A 91 1.38 7.97 4.37
C VAL A 91 1.23 7.74 5.87
N TYR A 92 2.13 6.96 6.46
CA TYR A 92 2.07 6.56 7.85
C TYR A 92 3.42 6.80 8.53
N PHE A 93 3.39 7.45 9.69
CA PHE A 93 4.56 7.59 10.55
C PHE A 93 4.70 6.35 11.43
N ALA A 94 5.90 5.78 11.47
CA ALA A 94 6.18 4.54 12.18
C ALA A 94 7.54 4.57 12.86
N GLN A 95 7.73 3.64 13.77
CA GLN A 95 8.99 3.35 14.43
C GLN A 95 9.45 1.96 13.99
N TYR A 96 10.72 1.86 13.62
CA TYR A 96 11.37 0.61 13.28
C TYR A 96 12.43 0.28 14.32
N GLY A 97 12.27 -0.85 15.00
CA GLY A 97 13.25 -1.41 15.93
C GLY A 97 14.26 -2.29 15.19
N GLU A 98 15.46 -1.78 14.98
CA GLU A 98 16.59 -2.58 14.51
C GLU A 98 17.19 -3.33 15.73
N PRO A 99 17.39 -4.65 15.67
CA PRO A 99 17.90 -5.42 16.82
C PRO A 99 19.24 -4.94 17.38
N ARG A 100 20.04 -4.22 16.59
CA ARG A 100 21.39 -3.76 16.94
C ARG A 100 21.55 -2.25 17.10
N GLU A 101 20.68 -1.46 16.46
CA GLU A 101 20.83 0.00 16.37
C GLU A 101 19.72 0.78 17.12
N GLY A 102 18.79 0.06 17.75
CA GLY A 102 17.69 0.65 18.50
C GLY A 102 16.51 1.06 17.62
N THR A 103 15.67 1.97 18.13
CA THR A 103 14.45 2.41 17.43
C THR A 103 14.72 3.66 16.60
N ARG A 104 14.33 3.61 15.32
CA ARG A 104 14.39 4.77 14.40
C ARG A 104 13.00 5.14 13.90
N ARG A 105 12.76 6.43 13.70
CA ARG A 105 11.55 6.90 13.04
C ARG A 105 11.65 6.68 11.53
N VAL A 106 10.59 6.13 10.95
CA VAL A 106 10.47 5.84 9.52
C VAL A 106 9.12 6.31 9.00
N VAL A 107 9.06 6.64 7.72
CA VAL A 107 7.82 7.01 7.03
C VAL A 107 7.49 5.90 6.05
N LEU A 108 6.28 5.35 6.18
CA LEU A 108 5.75 4.32 5.29
C LEU A 108 4.77 4.98 4.34
N LYS A 109 4.99 4.85 3.04
CA LYS A 109 4.07 5.33 2.00
C LYS A 109 3.59 4.13 1.20
N ARG A 110 2.28 3.98 1.04
CA ARG A 110 1.77 3.03 0.02
C ARG A 110 2.00 3.62 -1.37
N LEU A 111 2.20 2.75 -2.34
CA LEU A 111 2.47 3.07 -3.75
C LEU A 111 1.27 3.69 -4.49
N GLY A 112 0.19 3.99 -3.79
CA GLY A 112 -1.01 4.60 -4.35
C GLY A 112 -2.06 4.81 -3.27
N SER A 113 -3.05 5.63 -3.61
CA SER A 113 -4.31 5.71 -2.88
C SER A 113 -5.05 4.36 -2.93
N ASN A 114 -6.02 4.17 -2.04
CA ASN A 114 -6.81 2.94 -2.03
C ASN A 114 -7.60 2.75 -3.33
N GLN A 115 -7.99 3.86 -3.98
CA GLN A 115 -8.69 3.82 -5.25
C GLN A 115 -7.78 3.39 -6.40
N GLU A 116 -6.59 3.98 -6.54
CA GLU A 116 -5.63 3.60 -7.59
C GLU A 116 -5.23 2.13 -7.48
N LEU A 117 -4.99 1.64 -6.25
CA LEU A 117 -4.67 0.24 -6.01
C LEU A 117 -5.84 -0.69 -6.38
N ALA A 118 -7.09 -0.30 -6.11
CA ALA A 118 -8.26 -1.06 -6.51
C ALA A 118 -8.48 -1.04 -8.04
N GLU A 119 -8.15 0.05 -8.71
CA GLU A 119 -8.20 0.16 -10.17
C GLU A 119 -7.16 -0.76 -10.83
N ILE A 120 -5.96 -0.89 -10.25
CA ILE A 120 -4.94 -1.85 -10.70
C ILE A 120 -5.48 -3.29 -10.57
N ASP A 121 -6.03 -3.65 -9.41
CA ASP A 121 -6.64 -4.96 -9.18
C ASP A 121 -7.74 -5.26 -10.23
N GLN A 122 -8.60 -4.27 -10.52
CA GLN A 122 -9.65 -4.40 -11.52
C GLN A 122 -9.09 -4.58 -12.94
N LYS A 123 -8.03 -3.84 -13.31
CA LYS A 123 -7.35 -3.97 -14.61
C LYS A 123 -6.76 -5.36 -14.79
N ILE A 124 -6.11 -5.90 -13.76
CA ILE A 124 -5.58 -7.27 -13.74
C ILE A 124 -6.72 -8.28 -13.95
N CYS A 125 -7.81 -8.17 -13.19
CA CYS A 125 -8.95 -9.06 -13.32
C CYS A 125 -9.61 -9.01 -14.70
N LYS A 126 -9.77 -7.81 -15.26
CA LYS A 126 -10.35 -7.61 -16.60
C LYS A 126 -9.47 -8.26 -17.67
N ARG A 127 -8.15 -8.11 -17.59
CA ARG A 127 -7.21 -8.75 -18.53
C ARG A 127 -7.21 -10.27 -18.41
N ALA A 128 -7.25 -10.80 -17.19
CA ALA A 128 -7.16 -12.24 -16.93
C ALA A 128 -8.46 -13.03 -17.19
N THR A 129 -9.62 -12.40 -16.96
CA THR A 129 -10.92 -13.10 -16.91
C THR A 129 -12.05 -12.38 -17.66
N GLY A 130 -11.83 -11.17 -18.16
CA GLY A 130 -12.88 -10.30 -18.71
C GLY A 130 -13.81 -9.69 -17.66
N ARG A 131 -13.67 -10.03 -16.37
CA ARG A 131 -14.55 -9.57 -15.28
C ARG A 131 -13.86 -8.52 -14.40
N PRO A 132 -14.62 -7.60 -13.78
CA PRO A 132 -14.04 -6.57 -12.91
C PRO A 132 -13.55 -7.09 -11.56
N ARG A 133 -13.95 -8.29 -11.13
CA ARG A 133 -13.52 -8.91 -9.88
C ARG A 133 -13.16 -10.36 -10.13
N CYS A 134 -12.10 -10.81 -9.49
CA CYS A 134 -11.53 -12.15 -9.64
C CYS A 134 -10.67 -12.47 -8.41
N ASP A 135 -10.27 -13.73 -8.27
CA ASP A 135 -9.16 -14.09 -7.37
C ASP A 135 -7.84 -13.63 -8.03
N LEU A 136 -7.23 -12.58 -7.48
CA LEU A 136 -6.00 -11.99 -8.01
C LEU A 136 -4.85 -12.99 -8.06
N ILE A 137 -4.74 -13.87 -7.07
CA ILE A 137 -3.64 -14.84 -7.00
C ILE A 137 -3.68 -15.76 -8.22
N GLN A 138 -4.86 -16.26 -8.56
CA GLN A 138 -5.06 -17.13 -9.73
C GLN A 138 -5.06 -16.34 -11.04
N ALA A 139 -5.63 -15.14 -11.03
CA ALA A 139 -5.75 -14.31 -12.22
C ALA A 139 -4.39 -13.87 -12.77
N MET A 140 -3.42 -13.58 -11.91
CA MET A 140 -2.07 -13.19 -12.33
C MET A 140 -1.44 -14.21 -13.27
N TYR A 141 -1.60 -15.52 -13.00
CA TYR A 141 -1.06 -16.58 -13.85
C TYR A 141 -1.73 -16.69 -15.23
N LYS A 142 -2.85 -15.99 -15.44
CA LYS A 142 -3.57 -15.92 -16.73
C LYS A 142 -3.25 -14.65 -17.51
N THR A 143 -2.44 -13.75 -16.96
CA THR A 143 -2.04 -12.50 -17.63
C THR A 143 -0.81 -12.68 -18.50
N GLU A 144 -0.54 -11.69 -19.36
CA GLU A 144 0.69 -11.60 -20.16
C GLU A 144 1.97 -11.67 -19.31
N PHE A 145 1.92 -11.21 -18.06
CA PHE A 145 3.03 -11.26 -17.13
C PHE A 145 3.50 -12.70 -16.86
N ALA A 146 2.57 -13.66 -16.79
CA ALA A 146 2.91 -15.07 -16.58
C ALA A 146 3.61 -15.70 -17.79
N ARG A 147 3.18 -15.33 -19.00
CA ARG A 147 3.82 -15.74 -20.25
C ARG A 147 5.25 -15.19 -20.33
N ILE A 148 5.42 -13.88 -20.10
CA ILE A 148 6.73 -13.22 -20.12
C ILE A 148 7.66 -13.80 -19.05
N ASN A 149 7.11 -14.12 -17.87
CA ASN A 149 7.86 -14.75 -16.80
C ASN A 149 8.46 -16.12 -17.20
N GLY A 150 7.70 -16.94 -17.93
CA GLY A 150 8.13 -18.28 -18.38
C GLY A 150 9.04 -18.27 -19.61
N ASP A 151 8.71 -17.45 -20.62
CA ASP A 151 9.32 -17.56 -21.94
C ASP A 151 10.61 -16.73 -22.08
N VAL A 152 10.72 -15.62 -21.33
CA VAL A 152 11.72 -14.59 -21.61
C VAL A 152 12.90 -14.67 -20.64
N ARG A 153 14.11 -14.88 -21.21
CA ARG A 153 15.37 -14.89 -20.45
C ARG A 153 15.88 -13.48 -20.10
N LEU A 154 15.57 -12.49 -20.94
CA LEU A 154 16.05 -11.11 -20.87
C LEU A 154 14.91 -10.15 -21.17
N LEU A 155 14.72 -9.13 -20.34
CA LEU A 155 13.72 -8.09 -20.60
C LEU A 155 14.16 -7.24 -21.81
N THR A 156 13.39 -7.25 -22.90
CA THR A 156 13.70 -6.51 -24.13
C THR A 156 12.75 -5.31 -24.32
N PRO A 157 13.20 -4.23 -25.01
CA PRO A 157 12.37 -3.06 -25.30
C PRO A 157 10.99 -3.41 -25.88
N GLU A 158 10.96 -4.30 -26.87
CA GLU A 158 9.75 -4.74 -27.58
C GLU A 158 8.67 -5.31 -26.65
N VAL A 159 9.06 -5.88 -25.51
CA VAL A 159 8.13 -6.51 -24.57
C VAL A 159 7.46 -5.48 -23.65
N VAL A 160 8.19 -4.42 -23.28
CA VAL A 160 7.79 -3.50 -22.20
C VAL A 160 7.48 -2.08 -22.66
N GLU A 161 7.72 -1.77 -23.94
CA GLU A 161 7.47 -0.45 -24.49
C GLU A 161 6.03 0.01 -24.25
N GLY A 162 5.89 1.21 -23.67
CA GLY A 162 4.60 1.82 -23.39
C GLY A 162 3.85 1.28 -22.16
N TRP A 163 4.46 0.39 -21.36
CA TRP A 163 3.80 -0.11 -20.15
C TRP A 163 3.66 0.95 -19.04
N SER A 164 4.69 1.79 -18.87
CA SER A 164 4.70 2.91 -17.94
C SER A 164 5.61 4.02 -18.46
N ASP A 165 5.57 5.19 -17.82
CA ASP A 165 6.42 6.33 -18.17
C ASP A 165 7.91 5.99 -18.14
N LEU A 166 8.33 5.06 -17.26
CA LEU A 166 9.73 4.60 -17.18
C LEU A 166 10.18 3.85 -18.44
N VAL A 167 9.25 3.18 -19.11
CA VAL A 167 9.50 2.37 -20.31
C VAL A 167 8.71 2.88 -21.51
N HIS A 168 8.45 4.18 -21.57
CA HIS A 168 7.85 4.81 -22.74
C HIS A 168 8.81 4.80 -23.94
N CYS A 169 10.11 4.98 -23.70
CA CYS A 169 11.19 4.81 -24.69
C CYS A 169 12.33 3.97 -24.07
N PRO A 170 12.15 2.65 -23.93
CA PRO A 170 13.10 1.82 -23.21
C PRO A 170 14.38 1.55 -24.03
N SER A 171 15.53 1.57 -23.36
CA SER A 171 16.79 1.06 -23.92
C SER A 171 17.17 -0.25 -23.24
N GLN A 172 17.84 -1.17 -23.95
CA GLN A 172 18.29 -2.43 -23.35
C GLN A 172 19.13 -2.19 -22.08
N ARG A 173 20.00 -1.18 -22.10
CA ARG A 173 20.82 -0.79 -20.95
C ARG A 173 19.99 -0.33 -19.74
N LEU A 174 18.86 0.34 -19.95
CA LEU A 174 17.94 0.69 -18.86
C LEU A 174 17.34 -0.57 -18.25
N LEU A 175 16.84 -1.49 -19.07
CA LEU A 175 16.21 -2.72 -18.63
C LEU A 175 17.20 -3.62 -17.88
N ASP A 176 18.42 -3.77 -18.39
CA ASP A 176 19.49 -4.52 -17.73
C ASP A 176 19.83 -3.92 -16.35
N ARG A 177 19.82 -2.58 -16.25
CA ARG A 177 20.05 -1.88 -14.98
C ARG A 177 18.91 -2.10 -13.99
N VAL A 178 17.66 -2.04 -14.46
CA VAL A 178 16.47 -2.29 -13.63
C VAL A 178 16.52 -3.70 -13.06
N VAL A 179 16.77 -4.72 -13.88
CA VAL A 179 16.86 -6.12 -13.41
C VAL A 179 18.02 -6.30 -12.45
N ARG A 180 19.20 -5.76 -12.79
CA ARG A 180 20.41 -5.90 -11.96
C ARG A 180 20.30 -5.21 -10.60
N ARG A 181 19.59 -4.08 -10.52
CA ARG A 181 19.45 -3.27 -9.29
C ARG A 181 18.18 -3.57 -8.50
N TYR A 182 17.37 -4.53 -8.95
CA TYR A 182 16.12 -4.86 -8.29
C TYR A 182 16.38 -5.37 -6.85
N ALA A 183 16.08 -4.52 -5.87
CA ALA A 183 16.47 -4.67 -4.47
C ALA A 183 15.87 -5.89 -3.76
N GLU A 184 14.82 -6.48 -4.32
CA GLU A 184 14.24 -7.73 -3.83
C GLU A 184 15.18 -8.93 -4.02
N THR A 185 16.22 -8.77 -4.83
CA THR A 185 17.20 -9.82 -5.09
C THR A 185 18.48 -9.58 -4.32
N LYS A 186 19.02 -10.66 -3.73
CA LYS A 186 20.43 -10.65 -3.34
C LYS A 186 21.22 -10.36 -4.60
N ASP A 187 21.98 -9.26 -4.57
CA ASP A 187 22.78 -8.78 -5.69
C ASP A 187 23.61 -9.93 -6.27
N SER A 188 23.09 -10.52 -7.35
CA SER A 188 23.74 -11.61 -8.08
C SER A 188 24.61 -11.05 -9.21
N GLY A 189 24.64 -9.72 -9.37
CA GLY A 189 25.36 -9.03 -10.43
C GLY A 189 24.84 -9.31 -11.85
N SER A 190 23.76 -10.09 -11.99
CA SER A 190 23.24 -10.57 -13.26
C SER A 190 21.97 -9.83 -13.68
N PHE A 191 21.85 -9.57 -14.97
CA PHE A 191 20.67 -8.96 -15.60
C PHE A 191 19.71 -10.02 -16.19
N LEU A 192 19.99 -11.30 -15.98
CA LEU A 192 19.16 -12.38 -16.51
C LEU A 192 17.97 -12.64 -15.58
N LEU A 193 16.76 -12.61 -16.14
CA LEU A 193 15.53 -12.84 -15.39
C LEU A 193 15.49 -14.24 -14.77
N LYS A 194 16.17 -15.23 -15.35
CA LYS A 194 16.22 -16.63 -14.83
C LYS A 194 16.80 -16.76 -13.41
N ASN A 195 17.53 -15.76 -12.94
CA ASN A 195 18.14 -15.78 -11.61
C ASN A 195 17.17 -15.29 -10.53
N LEU A 196 16.06 -14.68 -10.95
CA LEU A 196 14.96 -14.30 -10.10
C LEU A 196 14.03 -15.50 -9.94
N LYS A 197 13.41 -15.66 -8.77
CA LYS A 197 12.30 -16.60 -8.61
C LYS A 197 11.10 -16.13 -9.42
N ASP A 198 10.24 -17.05 -9.85
CA ASP A 198 9.04 -16.71 -10.62
C ASP A 198 8.15 -15.65 -9.94
N THR A 199 8.06 -15.69 -8.62
CA THR A 199 7.33 -14.67 -7.85
C THR A 199 8.00 -13.31 -7.88
N GLU A 200 9.34 -13.26 -7.82
CA GLU A 200 10.13 -12.01 -7.86
C GLU A 200 10.07 -11.38 -9.26
N ARG A 201 10.10 -12.21 -10.30
CA ARG A 201 9.92 -11.80 -11.71
C ARG A 201 8.54 -11.20 -11.92
N MET A 202 7.49 -11.87 -11.43
CA MET A 202 6.12 -11.38 -11.52
C MET A 202 5.96 -10.02 -10.82
N GLN A 203 6.54 -9.88 -9.63
CA GLN A 203 6.53 -8.61 -8.89
C GLN A 203 7.28 -7.50 -9.63
N LEU A 204 8.44 -7.81 -10.23
CA LEU A 204 9.20 -6.86 -11.03
C LEU A 204 8.37 -6.37 -12.23
N LEU A 205 7.79 -7.29 -13.00
CA LEU A 205 6.97 -6.95 -14.17
C LEU A 205 5.73 -6.12 -13.77
N MET A 206 5.07 -6.50 -12.68
CA MET A 206 3.93 -5.76 -12.14
C MET A 206 4.33 -4.35 -11.69
N THR A 207 5.45 -4.22 -10.99
CA THR A 207 5.99 -2.93 -10.53
C THR A 207 6.32 -2.06 -11.75
N LEU A 208 7.03 -2.61 -12.74
CA LEU A 208 7.39 -1.90 -13.96
C LEU A 208 6.16 -1.41 -14.74
N ALA A 209 5.09 -2.21 -14.80
CA ALA A 209 3.88 -1.89 -15.54
C ALA A 209 2.96 -0.90 -14.82
N PHE A 210 2.81 -1.01 -13.50
CA PHE A 210 1.77 -0.27 -12.78
C PHE A 210 2.28 0.83 -11.85
N ASN A 211 3.46 0.67 -11.25
CA ASN A 211 4.10 1.74 -10.49
C ASN A 211 5.63 1.59 -10.50
N PRO A 212 6.34 2.31 -11.39
CA PRO A 212 7.79 2.23 -11.48
C PRO A 212 8.54 3.01 -10.39
N GLU A 213 7.86 3.81 -9.55
CA GLU A 213 8.49 4.63 -8.48
C GLU A 213 9.46 3.80 -7.61
N PRO A 214 9.12 2.58 -7.13
CA PRO A 214 10.03 1.77 -6.33
C PRO A 214 11.29 1.35 -7.08
N LEU A 215 11.24 1.19 -8.42
CA LEU A 215 12.41 0.78 -9.20
C LEU A 215 13.40 1.92 -9.39
N VAL A 216 12.92 3.17 -9.32
CA VAL A 216 13.74 4.38 -9.45
C VAL A 216 14.40 4.77 -8.13
N LEU A 217 13.76 4.47 -7.00
CA LEU A 217 14.20 4.89 -5.65
C LEU A 217 15.12 3.89 -4.93
N GLN A 218 15.52 2.79 -5.59
CA GLN A 218 16.35 1.72 -5.03
C GLN A 218 17.85 2.02 -5.02
#